data_AF-A0A9D8AA87-F1
#
_entry.id   AF-A0A9D8AA87-F1
#
_cell.length_a   1.000
_cell.length_b   1.000
_cell.length_c   1.000
_cell.angle_alpha   90.00
_cell.angle_beta   90.00
_cell.angle_gamma   90.00
#
_symmetry.space_group_name_H-M   'P 1'
#
loop_
_entity.id
_entity.type
_entity.pdbx_description
1 polymer ?
#
loop_
_entity_poly.entity_id
_entity_poly.type
_entity_poly.pdbx_seq_one_letter_code
_entity_poly.pdbx_strand_id
1 'polypeptide(L)'
;MKIQTSKVIISIGIVFSLFLSAVFLFSDVNIINTEREDFQISNRVLFYLVLFIFQARFFYLINFVKKNNVTHQAISRLKYPNVTDAITGIFLFCILPLVLTHLNIYFNQSLNFWYLIFFLIYILGTSITLISEFQRRQWKIKNKSELKIYSGGLYKHALYINYFGEILSQPAMWFIATGVWWISFIALCYQLYDFLFVHIPRQEKYLHDKYKAHFLETSFNRKKLIPKIY
;
A
#
# COMPACT_ATOMS: atom_id res chain seq x y z
N MET A 1 -1.91 -23.37 -14.32
CA MET A 1 -1.57 -21.95 -14.05
C MET A 1 -0.17 -21.94 -13.47
N LYS A 2 0.88 -21.54 -14.21
CA LYS A 2 2.24 -21.49 -13.66
C LYS A 2 2.29 -20.40 -12.59
N ILE A 3 2.50 -20.77 -11.33
CA ILE A 3 2.78 -19.81 -10.27
C ILE A 3 4.12 -19.16 -10.61
N GLN A 4 4.13 -17.84 -10.73
CA GLN A 4 5.34 -17.08 -11.07
C GLN A 4 6.26 -17.07 -9.85
N THR A 5 7.51 -17.49 -10.02
CA THR A 5 8.50 -17.62 -8.94
C THR A 5 8.65 -16.34 -8.10
N SER A 6 8.53 -15.16 -8.71
CA SER A 6 8.58 -13.87 -8.00
C SER A 6 7.50 -13.73 -6.94
N LYS A 7 6.26 -14.19 -7.19
CA LYS A 7 5.16 -14.11 -6.22
C LYS A 7 5.42 -14.95 -4.98
N VAL A 8 5.96 -16.16 -5.17
CA VAL A 8 6.27 -17.06 -4.07
C VAL A 8 7.38 -16.46 -3.21
N ILE A 9 8.45 -15.98 -3.84
CA ILE A 9 9.58 -15.32 -3.14
C ILE A 9 9.08 -14.13 -2.32
N ILE A 10 8.30 -13.23 -2.93
CA ILE A 10 7.78 -12.05 -2.23
C ILE A 10 6.84 -12.47 -1.08
N SER A 11 5.97 -13.46 -1.30
CA SER A 11 5.03 -13.92 -0.27
C SER A 11 5.72 -14.54 0.94
N ILE A 12 6.76 -15.36 0.70
CA ILE A 12 7.62 -15.91 1.77
C ILE A 12 8.34 -14.76 2.48
N GLY A 13 8.88 -13.80 1.72
CA GLY A 13 9.55 -12.62 2.27
C GLY A 13 8.63 -11.76 3.14
N ILE A 14 7.35 -11.60 2.77
CA ILE A 14 6.35 -10.89 3.58
C ILE A 14 6.18 -11.58 4.93
N VAL A 15 5.94 -12.90 4.94
CA VAL A 15 5.76 -13.66 6.19
C VAL A 15 7.02 -13.61 7.05
N PHE A 16 8.19 -13.77 6.43
CA PHE A 16 9.47 -13.72 7.14
C PHE A 16 9.75 -12.33 7.73
N SER A 17 9.51 -11.26 6.98
CA SER A 17 9.72 -9.88 7.46
C SER A 17 8.71 -9.48 8.54
N LEU A 18 7.48 -9.99 8.50
CA LEU A 18 6.50 -9.83 9.58
C LEU A 18 7.01 -10.46 10.87
N PHE A 19 7.45 -11.72 10.78
CA PHE A 19 8.01 -12.46 11.90
C PHE A 19 9.23 -11.74 12.49
N LEU A 20 10.17 -11.33 11.63
CA LEU A 20 11.37 -10.62 12.07
C LEU A 20 11.04 -9.26 12.70
N SER A 21 10.03 -8.55 12.18
CA SER A 21 9.55 -7.31 12.79
C SER A 21 8.97 -7.55 14.19
N ALA A 22 8.23 -8.65 14.39
CA ALA A 22 7.74 -9.04 15.71
C ALA A 22 8.89 -9.31 16.68
N VAL A 23 9.90 -10.07 16.23
CA VAL A 23 11.09 -10.35 17.04
C VAL A 23 11.76 -9.05 17.45
N PHE A 24 12.06 -8.14 16.50
CA PHE A 24 12.75 -6.89 16.84
C PHE A 24 11.94 -5.95 17.74
N LEU A 25 10.62 -5.86 17.56
CA LEU A 25 9.80 -4.98 18.40
C LEU A 25 9.73 -5.49 19.85
N PHE A 26 9.76 -6.80 20.06
CA PHE A 26 9.43 -7.39 21.36
C PHE A 26 10.59 -8.14 22.04
N SER A 27 11.74 -8.33 21.39
CA SER A 27 12.92 -8.98 21.99
C SER A 27 13.59 -8.13 23.07
N ASP A 28 13.57 -6.80 22.90
CA ASP A 28 14.27 -5.85 23.78
C ASP A 28 13.47 -5.44 25.02
N VAL A 29 12.25 -5.97 25.21
CA VAL A 29 11.35 -5.62 26.34
C VAL A 29 11.85 -6.19 27.69
N ASN A 30 12.94 -6.96 27.70
CA ASN A 30 13.48 -7.56 28.92
C ASN A 30 14.68 -6.81 29.54
N ILE A 31 15.08 -5.64 29.01
CA ILE A 31 16.30 -4.96 29.44
C ILE A 31 16.02 -3.46 29.70
N ILE A 32 15.65 -3.15 30.97
CA ILE A 32 15.73 -1.86 31.70
C ILE A 32 14.40 -1.05 31.90
N ASN A 33 13.91 -1.13 33.16
CA ASN A 33 13.07 -0.18 33.95
C ASN A 33 11.56 -0.02 33.64
N THR A 34 10.76 -0.35 34.66
CA THR A 34 9.37 -0.83 34.66
C THR A 34 8.23 0.20 34.60
N GLU A 35 8.47 1.52 34.51
CA GLU A 35 7.37 2.51 34.38
C GLU A 35 7.35 3.26 33.03
N ARG A 36 8.50 3.36 32.35
CA ARG A 36 8.58 3.93 30.99
C ARG A 36 8.20 2.92 29.90
N GLU A 37 8.27 1.62 30.20
CA GLU A 37 8.03 0.54 29.24
C GLU A 37 6.56 0.34 28.86
N ASP A 38 5.61 0.48 29.79
CA ASP A 38 4.18 0.23 29.52
C ASP A 38 3.59 1.18 28.46
N PHE A 39 4.00 2.45 28.48
CA PHE A 39 3.60 3.44 27.48
C PHE A 39 4.25 3.19 26.11
N GLN A 40 5.44 2.61 26.12
CA GLN A 40 6.24 2.32 24.94
C GLN A 40 5.85 1.01 24.27
N ILE A 41 5.39 0.01 25.02
CA ILE A 41 4.92 -1.26 24.47
C ILE A 41 3.60 -1.09 23.71
N SER A 42 2.73 -0.20 24.20
CA SER A 42 1.46 0.11 23.57
C SER A 42 1.62 0.65 22.14
N ASN A 43 2.63 1.50 21.92
CA ASN A 43 2.98 1.99 20.59
C ASN A 43 3.47 0.85 19.68
N ARG A 44 4.41 0.04 20.16
CA ARG A 44 4.95 -1.10 19.40
C ARG A 44 3.85 -2.08 19.00
N VAL A 45 2.89 -2.35 19.88
CA VAL A 45 1.70 -3.17 19.59
C VAL A 45 0.82 -2.54 18.52
N LEU A 46 0.50 -1.25 18.64
CA LEU A 46 -0.29 -0.52 17.62
C LEU A 46 0.41 -0.53 16.26
N PHE A 47 1.71 -0.24 16.24
CA PHE A 47 2.52 -0.25 15.02
C PHE A 47 2.58 -1.66 14.42
N TYR A 48 2.80 -2.70 15.22
CA TYR A 48 2.82 -4.08 14.73
C TYR A 48 1.46 -4.50 14.15
N LEU A 49 0.33 -4.07 14.75
CA LEU A 49 -1.00 -4.30 14.19
C LEU A 49 -1.16 -3.62 12.82
N VAL A 50 -0.71 -2.37 12.69
CA VAL A 50 -0.72 -1.63 11.42
C VAL A 50 0.14 -2.34 10.37
N LEU A 51 1.34 -2.78 10.74
CA LEU A 51 2.27 -3.51 9.89
C LEU A 51 1.69 -4.87 9.44
N PHE A 52 1.04 -5.60 10.36
CA PHE A 52 0.33 -6.83 10.06
C PHE A 52 -0.76 -6.60 9.01
N ILE A 53 -1.60 -5.56 9.20
CA ILE A 53 -2.66 -5.21 8.24
C ILE A 53 -2.04 -4.86 6.88
N PHE A 54 -0.95 -4.09 6.84
CA PHE A 54 -0.25 -3.71 5.62
C PHE A 54 0.23 -4.95 4.87
N GLN A 55 0.93 -5.84 5.56
CA GLN A 55 1.52 -7.04 4.97
C GLN A 55 0.46 -8.07 4.57
N ALA A 56 -0.59 -8.28 5.37
CA ALA A 56 -1.72 -9.13 5.02
C ALA A 56 -2.44 -8.61 3.77
N ARG A 57 -2.66 -7.30 3.67
CA ARG A 57 -3.25 -6.64 2.50
C ARG A 57 -2.43 -6.89 1.24
N PHE A 58 -1.12 -6.69 1.29
CA PHE A 58 -0.25 -6.91 0.13
C PHE A 58 -0.10 -8.39 -0.22
N PHE A 59 -0.01 -9.28 0.76
CA PHE A 59 -0.06 -10.72 0.55
C PHE A 59 -1.32 -11.12 -0.22
N TYR A 60 -2.49 -10.58 0.19
CA TYR A 60 -3.75 -10.83 -0.50
C TYR A 60 -3.74 -10.30 -1.95
N LEU A 61 -3.29 -9.05 -2.15
CA LEU A 61 -3.26 -8.42 -3.47
C LEU A 61 -2.33 -9.17 -4.43
N ILE A 62 -1.18 -9.63 -3.96
CA ILE A 62 -0.16 -10.35 -4.74
C ILE A 62 -0.67 -11.72 -5.19
N ASN A 63 -1.21 -12.49 -4.25
CA ASN A 63 -1.57 -13.88 -4.49
C ASN A 63 -2.93 -14.04 -5.16
N PHE A 64 -3.90 -13.19 -4.81
CA PHE A 64 -5.26 -13.36 -5.28
C PHE A 64 -5.66 -12.34 -6.34
N VAL A 65 -5.28 -11.07 -6.21
CA VAL A 65 -5.78 -10.01 -7.12
C VAL A 65 -4.94 -9.85 -8.38
N LYS A 66 -3.62 -9.83 -8.26
CA LYS A 66 -2.70 -9.58 -9.38
C LYS A 66 -2.42 -10.86 -10.15
N LYS A 67 -2.84 -10.93 -11.43
CA LYS A 67 -2.74 -12.15 -12.24
C LYS A 67 -1.34 -12.38 -12.83
N ASN A 68 -0.69 -11.36 -13.39
CA ASN A 68 0.49 -11.55 -14.25
C ASN A 68 1.84 -11.07 -13.69
N ASN A 69 1.92 -9.94 -12.97
CA ASN A 69 3.15 -9.42 -12.32
C ASN A 69 2.77 -8.70 -11.00
N VAL A 70 3.66 -8.67 -10.01
CA VAL A 70 3.42 -8.10 -8.68
C VAL A 70 3.48 -6.57 -8.69
N THR A 71 4.41 -6.01 -9.45
CA THR A 71 4.82 -4.61 -9.44
C THR A 71 4.79 -4.12 -10.89
N HIS A 72 3.78 -3.31 -11.19
CA HIS A 72 3.61 -2.55 -12.42
C HIS A 72 3.63 -3.28 -13.79
N GLN A 73 2.73 -2.83 -14.66
CA GLN A 73 2.71 -3.25 -16.07
C GLN A 73 3.92 -2.71 -16.88
N ALA A 74 4.63 -1.71 -16.36
CA ALA A 74 5.84 -1.19 -16.99
C ALA A 74 7.03 -2.15 -16.86
N ILE A 75 7.10 -2.93 -15.78
CA ILE A 75 8.18 -3.88 -15.56
C ILE A 75 8.18 -4.98 -16.65
N SER A 76 7.00 -5.32 -17.19
CA SER A 76 6.90 -6.33 -18.26
C SER A 76 7.59 -5.93 -19.57
N ARG A 77 7.97 -4.64 -19.74
CA ARG A 77 8.69 -4.14 -20.92
C ARG A 77 10.21 -4.06 -20.71
N LEU A 78 10.70 -4.35 -19.51
CA LEU A 78 12.13 -4.36 -19.19
C LEU A 78 12.79 -5.64 -19.66
N LYS A 79 14.12 -5.62 -19.80
CA LYS A 79 14.93 -6.76 -20.25
C LYS A 79 14.77 -8.00 -19.35
N TYR A 80 14.60 -7.80 -18.04
CA TYR A 80 14.47 -8.88 -17.04
C TYR A 80 13.25 -8.65 -16.12
N PRO A 81 12.02 -8.78 -16.64
CA PRO A 81 10.81 -8.33 -15.96
C PRO A 81 10.57 -9.05 -14.63
N ASN A 82 10.75 -10.38 -14.59
CA ASN A 82 10.52 -11.17 -13.37
C ASN A 82 11.51 -10.84 -12.25
N VAL A 83 12.76 -10.52 -12.61
CA VAL A 83 13.82 -10.20 -11.64
C VAL A 83 13.57 -8.81 -11.07
N THR A 84 13.30 -7.82 -11.93
CA THR A 84 12.97 -6.46 -11.47
C THR A 84 11.71 -6.45 -10.61
N ASP A 85 10.70 -7.26 -10.97
CA ASP A 85 9.48 -7.44 -10.18
C ASP A 85 9.77 -8.00 -8.79
N ALA A 86 10.61 -9.05 -8.71
CA ALA A 86 11.03 -9.65 -7.44
C ALA A 86 11.82 -8.65 -6.57
N ILE A 87 12.81 -7.95 -7.14
CA ILE A 87 13.64 -6.98 -6.42
C ILE A 87 12.77 -5.84 -5.87
N THR A 88 11.90 -5.26 -6.70
CA THR A 88 11.03 -4.16 -6.28
C THR A 88 10.05 -4.64 -5.21
N GLY A 89 9.47 -5.82 -5.37
CA GLY A 89 8.57 -6.41 -4.38
C GLY A 89 9.24 -6.71 -3.05
N ILE A 90 10.47 -7.24 -3.05
CA ILE A 90 11.26 -7.47 -1.84
C ILE A 90 11.55 -6.16 -1.13
N PHE A 91 11.97 -5.13 -1.88
CA PHE A 91 12.23 -3.81 -1.30
C PHE A 91 10.98 -3.22 -0.63
N LEU A 92 9.86 -3.19 -1.35
CA LEU A 92 8.63 -2.55 -0.86
C LEU A 92 7.91 -3.34 0.24
N PHE A 93 7.92 -4.68 0.17
CA PHE A 93 7.07 -5.51 1.03
C PHE A 93 7.83 -6.30 2.10
N CYS A 94 9.16 -6.32 2.03
CA CYS A 94 10.00 -7.00 3.02
C CYS A 94 10.97 -6.02 3.70
N ILE A 95 11.73 -5.24 2.92
CA ILE A 95 12.75 -4.32 3.48
C ILE A 95 12.09 -3.11 4.13
N LEU A 96 11.15 -2.45 3.45
CA LEU A 96 10.48 -1.26 3.99
C LEU A 96 9.80 -1.53 5.36
N PRO A 97 9.05 -2.63 5.57
CA PRO A 97 8.55 -2.99 6.89
C PRO A 97 9.63 -3.08 7.97
N LEU A 98 10.79 -3.68 7.67
CA LEU A 98 11.90 -3.77 8.61
C LEU A 98 12.52 -2.39 8.92
N VAL A 99 12.61 -1.51 7.91
CA VAL A 99 13.04 -0.12 8.11
C VAL A 99 12.07 0.61 9.04
N LEU A 100 10.75 0.47 8.81
CA LEU A 100 9.74 1.09 9.68
C LEU A 100 9.78 0.53 11.10
N THR A 101 10.01 -0.77 11.26
CA THR A 101 10.23 -1.39 12.56
C THR A 101 11.44 -0.79 13.28
N HIS A 102 12.56 -0.64 12.58
CA HIS A 102 13.75 -0.02 13.17
C HIS A 102 13.50 1.44 13.56
N LEU A 103 12.81 2.21 12.72
CA LEU A 103 12.40 3.58 13.04
C LEU A 103 11.45 3.64 14.24
N ASN A 104 10.56 2.66 14.39
CA ASN A 104 9.68 2.58 15.56
C ASN A 104 10.45 2.32 16.84
N ILE A 105 11.43 1.42 16.82
CA ILE A 105 12.31 1.17 17.96
C ILE A 105 13.10 2.45 18.32
N TYR A 106 13.63 3.15 17.30
CA TYR A 106 14.45 4.34 17.50
C TYR A 106 13.66 5.55 18.04
N PHE A 107 12.50 5.85 17.45
CA PHE A 107 11.72 7.04 17.80
C PHE A 107 10.70 6.81 18.93
N ASN A 108 10.45 5.55 19.31
CA ASN A 108 9.34 5.09 20.13
C ASN A 108 8.79 6.14 21.12
N GLN A 109 7.55 6.59 20.90
CA GLN A 109 6.89 7.59 21.75
C GLN A 109 5.66 7.00 22.43
N SER A 110 5.28 7.55 23.58
CA SER A 110 4.01 7.20 24.23
C SER A 110 2.82 7.50 23.32
N LEU A 111 1.83 6.61 23.33
CA LEU A 111 0.58 6.86 22.61
C LEU A 111 -0.07 8.16 23.09
N ASN A 112 -0.53 8.94 22.12
CA ASN A 112 -1.29 10.17 22.33
C ASN A 112 -2.47 10.20 21.35
N PHE A 113 -3.34 11.21 21.47
CA PHE A 113 -4.54 11.32 20.65
C PHE A 113 -4.27 11.29 19.12
N TRP A 114 -3.11 11.75 18.67
CA TRP A 114 -2.76 11.72 17.25
C TRP A 114 -2.58 10.31 16.71
N TYR A 115 -2.08 9.37 17.50
CA TYR A 115 -1.99 7.97 17.09
C TYR A 115 -3.35 7.37 16.76
N LEU A 116 -4.39 7.73 17.51
CA LEU A 116 -5.77 7.31 17.22
C LEU A 116 -6.25 7.91 15.89
N ILE A 117 -6.05 9.21 15.67
CA ILE A 117 -6.42 9.87 14.41
C ILE A 117 -5.74 9.19 13.23
N PHE A 118 -4.42 9.01 13.30
CA PHE A 118 -3.66 8.39 12.21
C PHE A 118 -4.02 6.92 12.03
N PHE A 119 -4.32 6.19 13.09
CA PHE A 119 -4.82 4.83 12.98
C PHE A 119 -6.16 4.77 12.23
N LEU A 120 -7.10 5.67 12.54
CA LEU A 120 -8.38 5.77 11.81
C LEU A 120 -8.18 6.14 10.34
N ILE A 121 -7.28 7.09 10.05
CA ILE A 121 -6.91 7.46 8.67
C ILE A 121 -6.29 6.26 7.94
N TYR A 122 -5.42 5.52 8.62
CA TYR A 122 -4.78 4.33 8.08
C TYR A 122 -5.79 3.24 7.70
N ILE A 123 -6.73 2.94 8.61
CA ILE A 123 -7.81 1.98 8.37
C ILE A 123 -8.69 2.45 7.20
N LEU A 124 -9.11 3.71 7.20
CA LEU A 124 -9.91 4.28 6.12
C LEU A 124 -9.21 4.16 4.75
N GLY A 125 -7.95 4.60 4.67
CA GLY A 125 -7.15 4.51 3.45
C GLY A 125 -6.99 3.08 2.96
N THR A 126 -6.65 2.17 3.87
CA THR A 126 -6.52 0.74 3.58
C THR A 126 -7.83 0.13 3.08
N SER A 127 -8.96 0.45 3.72
CA SER A 127 -10.28 -0.01 3.29
C SER A 127 -10.63 0.52 1.90
N ILE A 128 -10.38 1.80 1.61
CA ILE A 128 -10.62 2.38 0.28
C ILE A 128 -9.80 1.63 -0.78
N THR A 129 -8.50 1.40 -0.55
CA THR A 129 -7.66 0.64 -1.49
C THR A 129 -8.22 -0.77 -1.69
N LEU A 130 -8.42 -1.52 -0.61
CA LEU A 130 -8.78 -2.94 -0.69
C LEU A 130 -10.16 -3.15 -1.31
N ILE A 131 -11.17 -2.39 -0.87
CA ILE A 131 -12.54 -2.48 -1.36
C ILE A 131 -12.61 -2.10 -2.83
N SER A 132 -11.94 -1.01 -3.24
CA SER A 132 -11.96 -0.58 -4.65
C SER A 132 -11.28 -1.62 -5.55
N GLU A 133 -10.13 -2.17 -5.16
CA GLU A 133 -9.47 -3.26 -5.91
C GLU A 133 -10.33 -4.52 -6.01
N PHE A 134 -10.98 -4.90 -4.91
CA PHE A 134 -11.89 -6.04 -4.89
C PHE A 134 -13.08 -5.83 -5.84
N GLN A 135 -13.76 -4.68 -5.75
CA GLN A 135 -14.86 -4.30 -6.64
C GLN A 135 -14.46 -4.39 -8.11
N ARG A 136 -13.30 -3.82 -8.46
CA ARG A 136 -12.75 -3.85 -9.82
C ARG A 136 -12.43 -5.27 -10.29
N ARG A 137 -11.89 -6.11 -9.41
CA ARG A 137 -11.58 -7.51 -9.72
C ARG A 137 -12.84 -8.31 -9.99
N GLN A 138 -13.84 -8.23 -9.13
CA GLN A 138 -15.11 -8.93 -9.29
C GLN A 138 -15.79 -8.54 -10.61
N TRP A 139 -15.80 -7.25 -10.93
CA TRP A 139 -16.32 -6.77 -12.22
C TRP A 139 -15.54 -7.34 -13.41
N LYS A 140 -14.19 -7.35 -13.37
CA LYS A 140 -13.37 -7.93 -14.44
C LYS A 140 -13.56 -9.43 -14.62
N ILE A 141 -13.86 -10.17 -13.54
CA ILE A 141 -14.13 -11.60 -13.61
C ILE A 141 -15.48 -11.85 -14.30
N LYS A 142 -16.50 -11.07 -13.96
CA LYS A 142 -17.85 -11.18 -14.54
C LYS A 142 -17.92 -10.72 -16.00
N ASN A 143 -17.17 -9.67 -16.35
CA ASN A 143 -17.23 -9.01 -17.66
C ASN A 143 -15.97 -9.24 -18.51
N LYS A 144 -15.39 -10.45 -18.50
CA LYS A 144 -14.11 -10.74 -19.18
C LYS A 144 -14.09 -10.43 -20.67
N SER A 145 -15.23 -10.51 -21.35
CA SER A 145 -15.38 -10.22 -22.79
C SER A 145 -15.56 -8.74 -23.08
N GLU A 146 -15.90 -7.90 -22.09
CA GLU A 146 -16.16 -6.48 -22.31
C GLU A 146 -14.88 -5.66 -22.24
N LEU A 147 -14.59 -4.93 -23.32
CA LEU A 147 -13.48 -3.99 -23.38
C LEU A 147 -13.90 -2.64 -22.80
N LYS A 148 -14.31 -2.63 -21.52
CA LYS A 148 -14.74 -1.43 -20.79
C LYS A 148 -13.88 -1.16 -19.56
N ILE A 149 -13.93 0.08 -19.10
CA ILE A 149 -13.27 0.52 -17.86
C ILE A 149 -14.29 0.43 -16.72
N TYR A 150 -13.90 -0.21 -15.62
CA TYR A 150 -14.74 -0.25 -14.44
C TYR A 150 -14.99 1.15 -13.88
N SER A 151 -16.26 1.49 -13.73
CA SER A 151 -16.72 2.82 -13.30
C SER A 151 -17.66 2.81 -12.10
N GLY A 152 -18.01 1.63 -11.58
CA GLY A 152 -18.92 1.47 -10.45
C GLY A 152 -18.24 1.54 -9.08
N GLY A 153 -19.03 1.35 -8.02
CA GLY A 153 -18.52 1.27 -6.66
C GLY A 153 -17.79 2.55 -6.24
N LEU A 154 -16.62 2.41 -5.61
CA LEU A 154 -15.79 3.56 -5.21
C LEU A 154 -15.22 4.33 -6.41
N TYR A 155 -15.06 3.69 -7.58
CA TYR A 155 -14.55 4.34 -8.80
C TYR A 155 -15.52 5.36 -9.42
N LYS A 156 -16.74 5.49 -8.88
CA LYS A 156 -17.64 6.60 -9.23
C LYS A 156 -17.14 7.94 -8.70
N HIS A 157 -16.31 7.93 -7.65
CA HIS A 157 -15.83 9.15 -6.98
C HIS A 157 -14.52 9.69 -7.57
N ALA A 158 -13.63 8.80 -8.01
CA ALA A 158 -12.39 9.15 -8.69
C ALA A 158 -11.88 7.98 -9.56
N LEU A 159 -11.20 8.28 -10.66
CA LEU A 159 -10.57 7.31 -11.58
C LEU A 159 -9.51 6.45 -10.88
N TYR A 160 -8.77 7.04 -9.95
CA TYR A 160 -7.66 6.44 -9.20
C TYR A 160 -7.94 6.43 -7.69
N ILE A 161 -9.18 6.12 -7.31
CA ILE A 161 -9.60 6.12 -5.90
C ILE A 161 -8.76 5.18 -5.02
N ASN A 162 -8.21 4.11 -5.58
CA ASN A 162 -7.27 3.22 -4.90
C ASN A 162 -5.95 3.94 -4.54
N TYR A 163 -5.48 4.89 -5.36
CA TYR A 163 -4.30 5.70 -5.05
C TYR A 163 -4.60 6.74 -3.97
N PHE A 164 -5.83 7.26 -3.93
CA PHE A 164 -6.27 8.09 -2.81
C PHE A 164 -6.26 7.33 -1.48
N GLY A 165 -6.68 6.06 -1.49
CA GLY A 165 -6.52 5.17 -0.32
C GLY A 165 -5.06 5.08 0.16
N GLU A 166 -4.10 4.90 -0.75
CA GLU A 166 -2.68 4.87 -0.40
C GLU A 166 -2.13 6.22 0.11
N ILE A 167 -2.61 7.35 -0.44
CA ILE A 167 -2.26 8.70 0.04
C ILE A 167 -2.68 8.92 1.49
N LEU A 168 -3.77 8.27 1.94
CA LEU A 168 -4.18 8.29 3.34
C LEU A 168 -3.39 7.29 4.17
N SER A 169 -3.28 6.03 3.73
CA SER A 169 -2.70 4.97 4.56
C SER A 169 -1.20 5.08 4.73
N GLN A 170 -0.44 5.40 3.67
CA GLN A 170 1.02 5.35 3.74
C GLN A 170 1.58 6.40 4.71
N PRO A 171 1.22 7.69 4.62
CA PRO A 171 1.71 8.72 5.56
C PRO A 171 1.27 8.44 7.00
N ALA A 172 0.07 7.88 7.18
CA ALA A 172 -0.42 7.50 8.50
C ALA A 172 0.40 6.39 9.13
N MET A 173 0.78 5.37 8.36
CA MET A 173 1.69 4.33 8.83
C MET A 173 3.06 4.89 9.22
N TRP A 174 3.61 5.85 8.47
CA TRP A 174 4.87 6.54 8.83
C TRP A 174 4.75 7.34 10.14
N PHE A 175 3.61 8.00 10.38
CA PHE A 175 3.35 8.65 11.67
C PHE A 175 3.27 7.62 12.79
N ILE A 176 2.50 6.54 12.63
CA ILE A 176 2.37 5.51 13.67
C ILE A 176 3.72 4.85 13.96
N ALA A 177 4.55 4.64 12.94
CA ALA A 177 5.90 4.13 13.12
C ALA A 177 6.77 5.08 13.93
N THR A 178 6.69 6.41 13.75
CA THR A 178 7.70 7.33 14.30
C THR A 178 7.21 8.28 15.39
N GLY A 179 5.92 8.58 15.46
CA GLY A 179 5.36 9.69 16.23
C GLY A 179 5.73 11.08 15.70
N VAL A 180 6.40 11.17 14.55
CA VAL A 180 6.99 12.41 14.06
C VAL A 180 6.23 12.94 12.85
N TRP A 181 5.62 14.12 13.01
CA TRP A 181 4.81 14.77 11.99
C TRP A 181 5.51 15.02 10.67
N TRP A 182 6.75 15.53 10.71
CA TRP A 182 7.47 15.88 9.49
C TRP A 182 7.85 14.64 8.67
N ILE A 183 8.10 13.48 9.29
CA ILE A 183 8.35 12.22 8.59
C ILE A 183 7.08 11.77 7.84
N SER A 184 5.92 11.85 8.50
CA SER A 184 4.62 11.58 7.86
C SER A 184 4.35 12.54 6.70
N PHE A 185 4.64 13.83 6.87
CA PHE A 185 4.47 14.83 5.82
C PHE A 185 5.38 14.58 4.61
N ILE A 186 6.65 14.23 4.83
CA ILE A 186 7.56 13.85 3.73
C ILE A 186 7.02 12.62 2.98
N ALA A 187 6.52 11.61 3.71
CA ALA A 187 5.91 10.44 3.08
C ALA A 187 4.68 10.82 2.23
N LEU A 188 3.85 11.76 2.70
CA LEU A 188 2.72 12.29 1.93
C LEU A 188 3.18 13.00 0.65
N CYS A 189 4.17 13.89 0.75
CA CYS A 189 4.71 14.61 -0.40
C CYS A 189 5.31 13.66 -1.43
N TYR A 190 6.08 12.67 -0.98
CA TYR A 190 6.64 11.63 -1.85
C TYR A 190 5.53 10.84 -2.55
N GLN A 191 4.51 10.40 -1.82
CA GLN A 191 3.40 9.61 -2.37
C GLN A 191 2.60 10.41 -3.40
N LEU A 192 2.34 11.69 -3.13
CA LEU A 192 1.68 12.60 -4.07
C LEU A 192 2.53 12.79 -5.33
N TYR A 193 3.83 13.04 -5.18
CA TYR A 193 4.75 13.19 -6.31
C TYR A 193 4.76 11.93 -7.18
N ASP A 194 4.94 10.76 -6.58
CA ASP A 194 4.96 9.50 -7.29
C ASP A 194 3.63 9.20 -8.01
N PHE A 195 2.48 9.47 -7.38
CA PHE A 195 1.21 9.29 -8.06
C PHE A 195 0.98 10.27 -9.20
N LEU A 196 1.23 11.57 -8.99
CA LEU A 196 0.93 12.61 -9.96
C LEU A 196 1.85 12.55 -11.18
N PHE A 197 3.13 12.26 -10.99
CA PHE A 197 4.14 12.35 -12.05
C PHE A 197 4.55 10.99 -12.62
N VAL A 198 4.35 9.90 -11.87
CA VAL A 198 4.80 8.58 -12.29
C VAL A 198 3.63 7.65 -12.57
N HIS A 199 2.78 7.38 -11.58
CA HIS A 199 1.77 6.31 -11.71
C HIS A 199 0.54 6.72 -12.52
N ILE A 200 -0.05 7.90 -12.27
CA ILE A 200 -1.24 8.35 -13.01
C ILE A 200 -0.92 8.52 -14.49
N PRO A 201 0.13 9.25 -14.92
CA PRO A 201 0.41 9.44 -16.35
C PRO A 201 0.65 8.10 -17.07
N ARG A 202 1.34 7.16 -16.42
CA ARG A 202 1.57 5.81 -16.98
C ARG A 202 0.27 5.02 -17.11
N GLN A 203 -0.59 5.09 -16.09
CA GLN A 203 -1.87 4.39 -16.10
C GLN A 203 -2.84 5.00 -17.12
N GLU A 204 -2.86 6.33 -17.27
CA GLU A 204 -3.61 7.02 -18.33
C GLU A 204 -3.15 6.57 -19.71
N LYS A 205 -1.84 6.55 -19.98
CA LYS A 205 -1.30 6.05 -21.26
C LYS A 205 -1.75 4.62 -21.55
N TYR A 206 -1.64 3.72 -20.57
CA TYR A 206 -2.10 2.33 -20.73
C TYR A 206 -3.61 2.23 -21.02
N LEU A 207 -4.43 2.98 -20.28
CA LEU A 207 -5.88 2.96 -20.45
C LEU A 207 -6.29 3.57 -21.79
N HIS A 208 -5.63 4.64 -22.22
CA HIS A 208 -5.82 5.25 -23.53
C HIS A 208 -5.46 4.26 -24.66
N ASP A 209 -4.29 3.64 -24.60
CA ASP A 209 -3.83 2.68 -25.62
C ASP A 209 -4.77 1.47 -25.73
N LYS A 210 -5.27 0.99 -24.58
CA LYS A 210 -6.10 -0.21 -24.51
C LYS A 210 -7.57 0.04 -24.81
N TYR A 211 -8.18 1.09 -24.26
CA TYR A 211 -9.62 1.32 -24.27
C TYR A 211 -10.06 2.49 -25.18
N LYS A 212 -9.11 3.25 -25.74
CA LYS A 212 -9.32 4.31 -26.75
C LYS A 212 -10.51 5.23 -26.40
N ALA A 213 -11.55 5.26 -27.26
CA ALA A 213 -12.71 6.14 -27.13
C ALA A 213 -13.42 6.04 -25.77
N HIS A 214 -13.55 4.82 -25.22
CA HIS A 214 -14.19 4.62 -23.91
C HIS A 214 -13.38 5.27 -22.78
N PHE A 215 -12.05 5.34 -22.88
CA PHE A 215 -11.24 6.03 -21.88
C PHE A 215 -11.52 7.53 -21.88
N LEU A 216 -11.63 8.15 -23.06
CA LEU A 216 -11.90 9.60 -23.20
C LEU A 216 -13.24 9.99 -22.58
N GLU A 217 -14.31 9.26 -22.90
CA GLU A 217 -15.64 9.50 -22.33
C GLU A 217 -15.66 9.34 -20.80
N THR A 218 -14.96 8.31 -20.33
CA THR A 218 -14.91 7.96 -18.91
C THR A 218 -14.00 8.89 -18.08
N SER A 219 -12.96 9.46 -18.69
CA SER A 219 -12.03 10.37 -18.02
C SER A 219 -12.58 11.80 -17.97
N PHE A 220 -13.28 12.24 -19.01
CA PHE A 220 -13.84 13.60 -19.09
C PHE A 220 -14.79 13.93 -17.94
N ASN A 221 -15.61 12.96 -17.54
CA ASN A 221 -16.67 13.18 -16.56
C ASN A 221 -16.25 12.97 -15.09
N ARG A 222 -14.97 12.65 -14.81
CA ARG A 222 -14.56 12.21 -13.47
C ARG A 222 -13.27 12.85 -12.96
N LYS A 223 -13.24 13.02 -11.65
CA LYS A 223 -12.03 13.40 -10.91
C LYS A 223 -10.99 12.28 -11.00
N LYS A 224 -9.73 12.67 -11.05
CA LYS A 224 -8.60 11.77 -11.22
C LYS A 224 -8.31 11.01 -9.94
N LEU A 225 -8.09 11.70 -8.83
CA LEU A 225 -7.48 11.15 -7.62
C LEU A 225 -8.27 11.50 -6.36
N ILE A 226 -8.46 12.79 -6.07
CA ILE A 226 -9.09 13.26 -4.84
C ILE A 226 -10.58 13.53 -5.12
N PRO A 227 -11.49 12.78 -4.49
CA PRO A 227 -12.93 12.97 -4.68
C PRO A 227 -13.34 14.44 -4.54
N LYS A 228 -14.14 14.93 -5.49
CA LYS A 228 -14.65 16.31 -5.57
C LYS A 228 -13.61 17.42 -5.77
N ILE A 229 -12.31 17.12 -5.77
CA ILE A 229 -11.24 18.11 -5.90
C ILE A 229 -10.52 17.91 -7.25
N TYR A 230 -9.68 16.88 -7.35
CA TYR A 230 -8.78 16.63 -8.47
C TYR A 230 -9.01 15.27 -9.08
#